data_AF-A0A0D7CLE0-F1
#
_entry.id   AF-A0A0D7CLE0-F1
#
_cell.length_a   1.000
_cell.length_b   1.000
_cell.length_c   1.000
_cell.angle_alpha   90.00
_cell.angle_beta   90.00
_cell.angle_gamma   90.00
#
_symmetry.space_group_name_H-M   'P 1'
#
loop_
_entity.id
_entity.type
_entity.pdbx_description
1 polymer ?
#
loop_
_entity_poly.entity_id
_entity_poly.type
_entity_poly.pdbx_seq_one_letter_code
_entity_poly.pdbx_strand_id
1 'polypeptide(L)'
;MTAKTMHKAEADLRTTLTSLADRWEQMAKSAPDFGGDDLFIDEPTPTQLQQFERATTYRKTAADLREVLRIGQIPHDLMTDAELEQHGTAQ
;
A
#
# COMPACT_ATOMS: atom_id res chain seq x y z
N MET A 1 -6.14 -21.02 24.00
CA MET A 1 -5.07 -20.04 23.73
C MET A 1 -5.06 -19.00 24.84
N THR A 2 -3.91 -18.62 25.37
CA THR A 2 -3.80 -17.61 26.44
C THR A 2 -3.58 -16.22 25.83
N ALA A 3 -3.99 -15.16 26.52
CA ALA A 3 -3.87 -13.78 26.05
C ALA A 3 -2.44 -13.41 25.60
N LYS A 4 -1.41 -13.96 26.26
CA LYS A 4 0.00 -13.76 25.92
C LYS A 4 0.34 -14.25 24.50
N THR A 5 -0.27 -15.35 24.06
CA THR A 5 -0.07 -15.89 22.71
C THR A 5 -0.73 -15.01 21.64
N MET A 6 -1.91 -14.45 21.93
CA MET A 6 -2.60 -13.53 21.02
C MET A 6 -1.81 -12.23 20.81
N HIS A 7 -1.32 -11.60 21.88
CA HIS A 7 -0.53 -10.37 21.78
C HIS A 7 0.77 -10.58 21.00
N LYS A 8 1.41 -11.74 21.15
CA LYS A 8 2.60 -12.08 20.36
C LYS A 8 2.27 -12.22 18.87
N ALA A 9 1.19 -12.95 18.55
CA ALA A 9 0.77 -13.13 17.16
C ALA A 9 0.39 -11.79 16.49
N GLU A 10 -0.26 -10.88 17.22
CA GLU A 10 -0.58 -9.54 16.72
C GLU A 10 0.70 -8.72 16.44
N ALA A 11 1.66 -8.72 17.36
CA ALA A 11 2.92 -8.00 17.18
C ALA A 11 3.73 -8.54 15.98
N ASP A 12 3.78 -9.86 15.81
CA ASP A 12 4.44 -10.53 14.68
C ASP A 12 3.75 -10.16 13.35
N LEU A 13 2.41 -10.12 13.33
CA LEU A 13 1.64 -9.69 12.17
C LEU A 13 1.90 -8.23 11.81
N ARG A 14 1.83 -7.31 12.79
CA ARG A 14 2.11 -5.87 12.56
C ARG A 14 3.52 -5.66 12.00
N THR A 15 4.51 -6.37 12.52
CA THR A 15 5.90 -6.30 12.03
C THR A 15 6.01 -6.79 10.58
N THR A 16 5.34 -7.90 10.26
CA THR A 16 5.34 -8.48 8.91
C THR A 16 4.68 -7.54 7.90
N LEU A 17 3.53 -6.98 8.24
CA LEU A 17 2.80 -6.04 7.37
C LEU A 17 3.57 -4.72 7.19
N THR A 18 4.22 -4.22 8.23
CA THR A 18 5.11 -3.05 8.10
C THR A 18 6.25 -3.32 7.14
N SER A 19 6.91 -4.47 7.28
CA SER A 19 8.00 -4.89 6.38
C SER A 19 7.53 -5.06 4.93
N LEU A 20 6.29 -5.49 4.72
CA LEU A 20 5.68 -5.61 3.39
C LEU A 20 5.43 -4.24 2.75
N ALA A 21 4.89 -3.29 3.51
CA ALA A 21 4.71 -1.91 3.04
C ALA A 21 6.05 -1.27 2.63
N ASP A 22 7.09 -1.42 3.46
CA ASP A 22 8.42 -0.91 3.17
C ASP A 22 9.02 -1.53 1.90
N ARG A 23 8.76 -2.82 1.66
CA ARG A 23 9.23 -3.51 0.45
C ARG A 23 8.51 -3.01 -0.80
N TRP A 24 7.21 -2.72 -0.74
CA TRP A 24 6.50 -2.10 -1.86
C TRP A 24 7.04 -0.71 -2.19
N GLU A 25 7.34 0.11 -1.18
CA GLU A 25 8.00 1.40 -1.42
C GLU A 25 9.38 1.25 -2.05
N GLN A 26 10.18 0.28 -1.60
CA GLN A 26 11.47 0.00 -2.22
C GLN A 26 11.33 -0.37 -3.69
N MET A 27 10.34 -1.21 -4.05
CA MET A 27 10.08 -1.55 -5.45
C MET A 27 9.59 -0.34 -6.26
N ALA A 28 8.92 0.62 -5.63
CA ALA A 28 8.48 1.85 -6.28
C ALA A 28 9.59 2.89 -6.50
N LYS A 29 10.69 2.82 -5.74
CA LYS A 29 11.86 3.70 -5.90
C LYS A 29 12.67 3.38 -7.17
N SER A 30 12.51 2.18 -7.71
CA SER A 30 13.19 1.76 -8.94
C SER A 30 12.54 2.26 -10.23
N ALA A 31 11.41 2.97 -10.15
CA ALA A 31 10.75 3.52 -11.33
C ALA A 31 11.33 4.89 -11.72
N PRO A 32 11.31 5.22 -13.01
CA PRO A 32 11.70 6.55 -13.49
C PRO A 32 10.85 7.62 -12.81
N ASP A 33 11.52 8.67 -12.33
CA ASP A 33 10.87 9.87 -11.81
C ASP A 33 10.66 10.85 -12.97
N PHE A 34 9.40 11.16 -13.26
CA PHE A 34 9.03 12.14 -14.29
C PHE A 34 8.81 13.55 -13.71
N GLY A 35 9.08 13.75 -12.41
CA GLY A 35 8.78 14.98 -11.67
C GLY A 35 9.99 15.81 -11.22
N GLY A 36 11.20 15.54 -11.74
CA GLY A 36 12.40 16.31 -11.40
C GLY A 36 12.71 17.38 -12.46
N ASP A 37 13.21 18.53 -12.01
CA ASP A 37 13.67 19.73 -12.75
C ASP A 37 14.73 19.48 -13.87
N ASP A 38 15.00 18.24 -14.25
CA ASP A 38 15.80 17.88 -15.42
C ASP A 38 14.96 18.01 -16.68
N LEU A 39 14.86 19.28 -17.09
CA LEU A 39 14.78 19.76 -18.46
C LEU A 39 15.02 18.68 -19.54
N PHE A 40 13.95 18.44 -20.33
CA PHE A 40 13.91 17.68 -21.59
C PHE A 40 13.96 16.15 -21.50
N ILE A 41 12.78 15.54 -21.41
CA ILE A 41 12.58 14.17 -21.91
C ILE A 41 11.47 14.24 -22.96
N ASP A 42 11.80 13.81 -24.18
CA ASP A 42 10.83 13.44 -25.21
C ASP A 42 9.78 12.49 -24.62
N GLU A 43 8.58 12.52 -25.17
CA GLU A 43 7.43 11.68 -24.78
C GLU A 43 7.82 10.31 -24.16
N PRO A 44 7.34 9.99 -22.94
CA PRO A 44 7.78 8.79 -22.23
C PRO A 44 7.46 7.53 -23.02
N THR A 45 8.41 6.61 -23.08
CA THR A 45 8.20 5.34 -23.78
C THR A 45 7.11 4.52 -23.07
N PRO A 46 6.38 3.64 -23.78
CA PRO A 46 5.36 2.78 -23.17
C PRO A 46 5.87 1.96 -21.99
N THR A 47 7.14 1.52 -22.03
CA THR A 47 7.77 0.79 -20.93
C THR A 47 7.99 1.66 -19.70
N GLN A 48 8.38 2.93 -19.87
CA GLN A 48 8.55 3.85 -18.75
C GLN A 48 7.20 4.22 -18.12
N LEU A 49 6.16 4.43 -18.94
CA LEU A 49 4.78 4.61 -18.46
C LEU A 49 4.31 3.41 -17.63
N GLN A 50 4.49 2.20 -18.13
CA GLN A 50 4.13 0.98 -17.39
C GLN A 50 4.91 0.84 -16.07
N GLN A 51 6.19 1.19 -16.05
CA GLN A 51 7.00 1.16 -14.83
C GLN A 51 6.52 2.19 -13.80
N PHE A 52 6.13 3.39 -14.26
CA PHE A 52 5.58 4.44 -13.42
C PHE A 52 4.20 4.09 -12.85
N GLU A 53 3.30 3.56 -13.67
CA GLU A 53 2.01 3.04 -13.21
C GLU A 53 2.20 1.95 -12.15
N ARG A 54 3.11 1.00 -12.40
CA ARG A 54 3.42 -0.06 -11.44
C ARG A 54 3.97 0.48 -10.12
N ALA A 55 4.86 1.47 -10.17
CA ALA A 55 5.38 2.11 -8.96
C ALA A 55 4.31 2.91 -8.22
N THR A 56 3.41 3.57 -8.95
CA THR A 56 2.25 4.26 -8.36
C THR A 56 1.36 3.29 -7.60
N THR A 57 1.07 2.13 -8.20
CA THR A 57 0.33 1.05 -7.53
C THR A 57 1.04 0.60 -6.26
N TYR A 58 2.36 0.33 -6.32
CA TYR A 58 3.10 -0.07 -5.11
C TYR A 58 3.10 0.98 -4.00
N ARG A 59 3.25 2.28 -4.34
CA ARG A 59 3.17 3.37 -3.36
C ARG A 59 1.78 3.44 -2.72
N LYS A 60 0.73 3.33 -3.53
CA LYS A 60 -0.65 3.32 -3.03
C LYS A 60 -0.87 2.14 -2.09
N THR A 61 -0.54 0.91 -2.50
CA THR A 61 -0.71 -0.29 -1.67
C THR A 61 0.09 -0.20 -0.36
N ALA A 62 1.30 0.37 -0.39
CA ALA A 62 2.07 0.61 0.84
C ALA A 62 1.40 1.62 1.77
N ALA A 63 0.83 2.71 1.23
CA ALA A 63 0.10 3.71 2.00
C ALA A 63 -1.18 3.13 2.61
N ASP A 64 -1.96 2.41 1.81
CA ASP A 64 -3.18 1.72 2.22
C ASP A 64 -2.90 0.75 3.40
N LEU A 65 -1.83 -0.05 3.31
CA LEU A 65 -1.48 -0.98 4.37
C LEU A 65 -1.05 -0.26 5.66
N ARG A 66 -0.31 0.85 5.54
CA ARG A 66 0.06 1.67 6.71
C ARG A 66 -1.15 2.33 7.35
N GLU A 67 -2.12 2.74 6.55
CA GLU A 67 -3.36 3.31 7.06
C GLU A 67 -4.16 2.28 7.86
N VAL A 68 -4.33 1.06 7.32
CA VAL A 68 -4.95 -0.06 8.04
C VAL A 68 -4.24 -0.34 9.37
N LEU A 69 -2.90 -0.38 9.37
CA LEU A 69 -2.11 -0.59 10.59
C LEU A 69 -2.24 0.55 11.60
N ARG A 70 -2.48 1.79 11.13
CA ARG A 70 -2.64 2.99 11.95
C ARG A 70 -4.02 3.06 12.60
N ILE A 71 -5.08 2.84 11.82
CA ILE A 71 -6.47 2.95 12.28
C ILE A 71 -6.98 1.65 12.92
N GLY A 72 -6.34 0.52 12.63
CA GLY A 72 -6.73 -0.81 13.14
C GLY A 72 -8.01 -1.37 12.50
N GLN A 73 -8.44 -0.79 11.38
CA GLN A 73 -9.64 -1.12 10.62
C GLN A 73 -9.34 -1.05 9.13
N ILE A 74 -10.11 -1.75 8.30
CA ILE A 74 -10.01 -1.64 6.84
C ILE A 74 -10.83 -0.41 6.42
N PRO A 75 -10.24 0.61 5.77
CA PRO A 75 -10.97 1.71 5.17
C PRO A 75 -12.05 1.24 4.18
N HIS A 76 -13.18 1.93 4.14
CA HIS A 76 -14.33 1.56 3.31
C HIS A 76 -13.99 1.55 1.81
N ASP A 77 -13.10 2.43 1.37
CA ASP A 77 -12.60 2.52 0.00
C ASP A 77 -11.68 1.35 -0.40
N LEU A 78 -11.21 0.57 0.57
CA LEU A 78 -10.42 -0.65 0.36
C LEU A 78 -11.26 -1.92 0.51
N MET A 79 -12.51 -1.82 0.95
CA MET A 79 -13.42 -2.95 1.06
C MET A 79 -14.01 -3.31 -0.31
N THR A 80 -14.23 -4.61 -0.52
CA THR A 80 -15.03 -5.11 -1.63
C THR A 80 -16.52 -4.87 -1.38
N ASP A 81 -17.34 -4.88 -2.44
CA ASP A 81 -18.80 -4.71 -2.33
C ASP A 81 -19.43 -5.71 -1.33
N ALA A 82 -18.95 -6.95 -1.31
CA ALA A 82 -19.42 -7.97 -0.37
C ALA A 82 -19.03 -7.69 1.10
N GLU A 83 -17.88 -7.05 1.34
CA GLU A 83 -17.46 -6.62 2.68
C GLU A 83 -18.23 -5.38 3.13
N LEU A 84 -18.53 -4.47 2.20
CA LEU A 84 -19.39 -3.31 2.43
C LEU A 84 -20.82 -3.71 2.81
N GLU A 85 -21.39 -4.73 2.18
CA GLU A 85 -22.72 -5.25 2.56
C GLU A 85 -22.74 -5.87 3.97
N GLN A 86 -21.61 -6.40 4.45
CA GLN A 86 -21.49 -7.07 5.75
C GLN A 86 -21.12 -6.11 6.89
N HIS A 87 -20.38 -5.05 6.59
CA HIS A 87 -19.81 -4.13 7.57
C HIS A 87 -20.28 -2.67 7.40
N GLY A 88 -21.05 -2.39 6.35
CA GLY A 88 -21.53 -1.05 6.03
C GLY A 88 -22.70 -0.62 6.89
N THR A 89 -22.44 0.25 7.86
CA THR A 89 -23.30 1.43 7.98
C THR A 89 -22.48 2.62 7.53
N ALA A 90 -22.87 3.18 6.39
CA ALA A 90 -22.29 4.39 5.84
C ALA A 90 -22.39 5.55 6.85
N GLN A 91 -21.32 6.32 6.99
CA GLN A 91 -21.37 7.72 7.43
C GLN A 91 -20.61 8.58 6.43
#